data_AF-A0A2N1U1V7-F1
#
_entry.id   AF-A0A2N1U1V7-F1
#
_cell.length_a   1.000
_cell.length_b   1.000
_cell.length_c   1.000
_cell.angle_alpha   90.00
_cell.angle_beta   90.00
_cell.angle_gamma   90.00
#
_symmetry.space_group_name_H-M   'P 1'
#
loop_
_entity.id
_entity.type
_entity.pdbx_description
1 polymer ?
#
loop_
_entity_poly.entity_id
_entity_poly.type
_entity_poly.pdbx_seq_one_letter_code
_entity_poly.pdbx_strand_id
1 'polypeptide(L)'
;MKKSKNRGFALIAITIAVLIIVMLYMINLTSMFGPIDKNRAYEERPWFEEQRLIGKEAFPIVQTGKKGKVVIKDSTILKGIVQRKEENRGELEIVIEPNGLATGHWQCAYEYTDSSYTISAQFKGNIDPTKIYQNENEKNPQLLYLIAKGKYEQIRTDKKTFNQWPTKQTIYVVGWLDKDYSAKGKLFLMADNDEESYGNAEYDWQTTPNTENN
;
A
#
# COMPACT_ATOMS: atom_id res chain seq x y z
N MET A 1 19.11 -54.14 46.81
CA MET A 1 18.74 -53.52 45.51
C MET A 1 19.60 -52.29 45.25
N LYS A 2 20.58 -52.38 44.33
CA LYS A 2 21.36 -51.20 43.88
C LYS A 2 20.47 -50.35 42.96
N LYS A 3 19.98 -49.20 43.44
CA LYS A 3 19.31 -48.20 42.59
C LYS A 3 20.32 -47.72 41.53
N SER A 4 20.02 -47.99 40.25
CA SER A 4 20.88 -47.63 39.13
C SER A 4 21.02 -46.11 39.02
N LYS A 5 22.19 -45.56 39.38
CA LYS A 5 22.55 -44.13 39.20
C LYS A 5 22.55 -43.68 37.73
N ASN A 6 22.35 -44.58 36.77
CA ASN A 6 22.49 -44.30 35.33
C ASN A 6 21.21 -43.76 34.66
N ARG A 7 20.04 -43.82 35.34
CA ARG A 7 18.78 -43.34 34.76
C ARG A 7 18.69 -41.82 34.64
N GLY A 8 19.31 -41.09 35.58
CA GLY A 8 19.36 -39.62 35.51
C GLY A 8 20.24 -39.12 34.37
N PHE A 9 21.36 -39.80 34.12
CA PHE A 9 22.28 -39.43 33.04
C PHE A 9 21.67 -39.66 31.65
N ALA A 10 20.94 -40.77 31.46
CA ALA A 10 20.24 -41.05 30.21
C ALA A 10 19.18 -39.99 29.87
N LEU A 11 18.44 -39.51 30.87
CA LEU A 11 17.44 -38.47 30.69
C LEU A 11 18.08 -37.13 30.28
N ILE A 12 19.20 -36.76 30.91
CA ILE A 12 19.95 -35.55 30.56
C ILE A 12 20.49 -35.64 29.12
N ALA A 13 21.05 -36.79 28.72
CA ALA A 13 21.57 -36.98 27.37
C ALA A 13 20.47 -36.85 26.30
N ILE A 14 19.27 -37.38 26.56
CA ILE A 14 18.12 -37.26 25.66
C ILE A 14 17.68 -35.79 25.55
N THR A 15 17.59 -35.07 26.66
CA THR A 15 17.19 -33.65 26.65
C THR A 15 18.18 -32.81 25.85
N ILE A 16 19.49 -33.05 25.99
CA ILE A 16 20.53 -32.35 25.23
C ILE A 16 20.37 -32.64 23.73
N ALA A 17 20.11 -33.89 23.35
CA ALA A 17 19.91 -34.27 21.94
C ALA A 17 18.69 -33.56 21.33
N VAL A 18 17.57 -33.47 22.06
CA VAL A 18 16.37 -32.74 21.61
C VAL A 18 16.67 -31.24 21.43
N LEU A 19 17.38 -30.63 22.37
CA LEU A 19 17.79 -29.22 22.30
C LEU A 19 18.64 -28.94 21.06
N ILE A 20 19.61 -29.82 20.75
CA ILE A 20 20.44 -29.69 19.56
C ILE A 20 19.59 -29.79 18.28
N ILE A 21 18.65 -30.75 18.22
CA ILE A 21 17.75 -30.90 17.07
C ILE A 21 16.88 -29.66 16.87
N VAL A 22 16.33 -29.08 17.95
CA VAL A 22 15.53 -27.85 17.87
C VAL A 22 16.39 -26.66 17.41
N MET A 23 17.62 -26.53 17.90
CA MET A 23 18.53 -25.47 17.44
C MET A 23 18.87 -25.62 15.96
N LEU A 24 19.18 -26.84 15.50
CA LEU A 24 19.45 -27.11 14.08
C LEU A 24 18.21 -26.84 13.22
N TYR A 25 17.02 -27.21 13.69
CA TYR A 25 15.75 -26.91 13.02
C TYR A 25 15.52 -25.39 12.90
N MET A 26 15.77 -24.63 13.97
CA MET A 26 15.66 -23.16 13.96
C MET A 26 16.67 -22.50 13.01
N ILE A 27 17.91 -23.00 12.96
CA ILE A 27 18.94 -22.51 12.02
C ILE A 27 18.50 -22.77 10.57
N ASN A 28 17.96 -23.96 10.30
CA ASN A 28 17.52 -24.33 8.95
C ASN A 28 16.26 -23.54 8.52
N LEU A 29 15.34 -23.27 9.46
CA LEU A 29 14.23 -22.35 9.25
C LEU A 29 14.75 -20.96 8.89
N THR A 30 15.70 -20.40 9.64
CA THR A 30 16.27 -19.08 9.31
C THR A 30 17.00 -19.05 7.96
N SER A 31 17.58 -20.16 7.48
CA SER A 31 18.16 -20.22 6.14
C SER A 31 17.13 -20.38 5.01
N MET A 32 16.01 -21.07 5.26
CA MET A 32 14.90 -21.13 4.29
C MET A 32 14.13 -19.82 4.20
N PHE A 33 14.02 -19.08 5.31
CA PHE A 33 13.31 -17.79 5.35
C PHE A 33 14.20 -16.58 5.03
N GLY A 34 15.49 -16.79 4.76
CA GLY A 34 16.46 -15.73 4.49
C GLY A 34 16.60 -14.74 5.66
N PRO A 35 17.58 -13.81 5.61
CA PRO A 35 17.51 -12.63 6.45
C PRO A 35 16.21 -11.90 6.11
N ILE A 36 15.30 -11.78 7.08
CA ILE A 36 14.17 -10.85 7.00
C ILE A 36 14.80 -9.50 6.76
N ASP A 37 14.66 -9.02 5.53
CA ASP A 37 15.20 -7.76 5.13
C ASP A 37 14.46 -6.69 5.94
N LYS A 38 15.10 -6.23 7.03
CA LYS A 38 14.53 -5.17 7.87
C LYS A 38 14.43 -3.85 7.11
N ASN A 39 15.07 -3.75 5.94
CA ASN A 39 14.92 -2.64 5.00
C ASN A 39 13.77 -2.84 4.00
N ARG A 40 13.14 -4.02 3.92
CA ARG A 40 11.74 -4.17 3.45
C ARG A 40 10.73 -3.67 4.49
N ALA A 41 11.16 -2.83 5.42
CA ALA A 41 10.25 -2.05 6.24
C ALA A 41 9.30 -1.32 5.29
N TYR A 42 8.06 -1.81 5.22
CA TYR A 42 6.99 -1.26 4.39
C TYR A 42 7.11 -1.52 2.88
N GLU A 43 6.97 -2.78 2.44
CA GLU A 43 6.00 -2.99 1.33
C GLU A 43 4.70 -2.32 1.83
N GLU A 44 4.44 -1.07 1.44
CA GLU A 44 3.28 -0.25 1.86
C GLU A 44 2.01 -0.94 1.37
N ARG A 45 1.60 -1.98 2.08
CA ARG A 45 0.39 -2.74 1.83
C ARG A 45 -0.76 -1.96 2.44
N PRO A 46 -1.53 -1.19 1.64
CA PRO A 46 -2.50 -0.25 2.18
C PRO A 46 -3.62 -0.91 2.99
N TRP A 47 -3.87 -2.21 2.77
CA TRP A 47 -4.84 -2.98 3.53
C TRP A 47 -4.44 -3.21 5.00
N PHE A 48 -3.15 -3.17 5.34
CA PHE A 48 -2.69 -3.17 6.75
C PHE A 48 -2.74 -1.78 7.40
N GLU A 49 -3.12 -0.77 6.63
CA GLU A 49 -3.25 0.62 7.07
C GLU A 49 -4.70 1.09 7.07
N GLU A 50 -5.67 0.20 6.89
CA GLU A 50 -7.10 0.55 6.89
C GLU A 50 -7.55 1.25 8.18
N GLN A 51 -6.92 0.99 9.32
CA GLN A 51 -7.17 1.71 10.57
C GLN A 51 -6.88 3.21 10.49
N ARG A 52 -6.11 3.67 9.49
CA ARG A 52 -5.84 5.09 9.20
C ARG A 52 -6.89 5.72 8.30
N LEU A 53 -7.68 4.92 7.58
CA LEU A 53 -8.87 5.41 6.90
C LEU A 53 -9.84 5.90 7.97
N ILE A 54 -10.41 7.08 7.77
CA ILE A 54 -11.42 7.64 8.67
C ILE A 54 -12.52 6.60 8.90
N GLY A 55 -12.60 6.08 10.13
CA GLY A 55 -13.79 5.40 10.63
C GLY A 55 -14.94 6.40 10.73
N LYS A 56 -16.19 5.94 10.59
CA LYS A 56 -17.39 6.82 10.51
C LYS A 56 -17.53 7.86 11.64
N GLU A 57 -16.81 7.69 12.76
CA GLU A 57 -16.83 8.57 13.93
C GLU A 57 -15.56 9.45 14.09
N ALA A 58 -14.54 9.26 13.26
CA ALA A 58 -13.30 10.04 13.30
C ALA A 58 -13.45 11.27 12.40
N PHE A 59 -13.85 12.40 12.96
CA PHE A 59 -13.94 13.66 12.22
C PHE A 59 -12.61 13.98 11.52
N PRO A 60 -12.65 14.52 10.29
CA PRO A 60 -11.43 14.89 9.58
C PRO A 60 -10.69 15.97 10.40
N ILE A 61 -9.45 15.67 10.78
CA ILE A 61 -8.61 16.61 11.53
C ILE A 61 -8.36 17.80 10.60
N VAL A 62 -8.85 18.98 10.98
CA VAL A 62 -8.47 20.23 10.29
C VAL A 62 -6.96 20.24 10.16
N GLN A 63 -6.47 20.18 8.91
CA GLN A 63 -5.06 20.05 8.64
C GLN A 63 -4.41 21.39 8.95
N THR A 64 -3.85 21.50 10.15
CA THR A 64 -3.12 22.68 10.61
C THR A 64 -1.67 22.27 10.80
N GLY A 65 -0.76 22.90 10.05
CA GLY A 65 0.66 22.53 9.92
C GLY A 65 1.47 22.77 11.19
N LYS A 66 1.17 22.05 12.27
CA LYS A 66 2.02 22.04 13.45
C LYS A 66 3.34 21.34 13.09
N LYS A 67 4.46 21.95 13.50
CA LYS A 67 5.83 21.42 13.33
C LYS A 67 6.30 21.28 11.87
N GLY A 68 5.90 22.19 10.98
CA GLY A 68 6.42 22.26 9.61
C GLY A 68 5.79 21.29 8.61
N LYS A 69 4.62 20.72 8.95
CA LYS A 69 3.80 19.95 7.99
C LYS A 69 3.07 20.87 7.03
N VAL A 70 2.84 20.38 5.82
CA VAL A 70 2.00 21.03 4.80
C VAL A 70 0.61 21.32 5.36
N VAL A 71 -0.02 22.40 4.91
CA VAL A 71 -1.34 22.85 5.34
C VAL A 71 -2.24 22.94 4.13
N ILE A 72 -3.38 22.25 4.17
CA ILE A 72 -4.40 22.36 3.13
C ILE A 72 -5.42 23.37 3.63
N LYS A 73 -5.32 24.61 3.14
CA LYS A 73 -6.22 25.69 3.54
C LYS A 73 -7.50 25.72 2.73
N ASP A 74 -7.37 25.40 1.45
CA ASP A 74 -8.44 25.46 0.46
C ASP A 74 -8.59 24.11 -0.23
N SER A 75 -9.79 23.87 -0.79
CA SER A 75 -10.02 22.68 -1.60
C SER A 75 -9.03 22.66 -2.77
N THR A 76 -8.26 21.59 -2.86
CA THR A 76 -7.17 21.46 -3.83
C THR A 76 -7.42 20.26 -4.73
N ILE A 77 -7.31 20.46 -6.04
CA ILE A 77 -7.40 19.39 -7.03
C ILE A 77 -5.99 19.00 -7.45
N LEU A 78 -5.63 17.74 -7.23
CA LEU A 78 -4.40 17.13 -7.68
C LEU A 78 -4.68 16.32 -8.94
N LYS A 79 -4.01 16.64 -10.03
CA LYS A 79 -4.05 15.88 -11.29
C LYS A 79 -2.71 15.22 -11.52
N GLY A 80 -2.72 13.92 -11.80
CA GLY A 80 -1.50 13.14 -11.97
C GLY A 80 -1.62 12.10 -13.07
N ILE A 81 -0.46 11.73 -13.60
CA ILE A 81 -0.34 10.63 -14.56
C ILE A 81 -0.14 9.35 -13.75
N VAL A 82 -0.85 8.30 -14.13
CA VAL A 82 -0.66 6.95 -13.59
C VAL A 82 0.21 6.16 -14.56
N GLN A 83 1.19 5.42 -14.04
CA GLN A 83 2.11 4.62 -14.83
C GLN A 83 2.25 3.21 -14.25
N ARG A 84 2.58 2.25 -15.12
CA ARG A 84 2.98 0.90 -14.70
C ARG A 84 4.07 0.41 -15.64
N LYS A 85 5.26 0.14 -15.09
CA LYS A 85 6.46 -0.22 -15.88
C LYS A 85 6.74 0.81 -16.98
N GLU A 86 6.77 2.10 -16.60
CA GLU A 86 7.03 3.25 -17.49
C GLU A 86 5.96 3.51 -18.57
N GLU A 87 4.96 2.65 -18.71
CA GLU A 87 3.82 2.89 -19.62
C GLU A 87 2.75 3.75 -18.94
N ASN A 88 2.21 4.72 -19.67
CA ASN A 88 1.08 5.54 -19.23
C ASN A 88 -0.19 4.67 -19.08
N ARG A 89 -0.85 4.80 -17.94
CA ARG A 89 -2.07 4.11 -17.53
C ARG A 89 -3.14 5.11 -17.10
N GLY A 90 -3.28 6.19 -17.85
CA GLY A 90 -4.34 7.17 -17.70
C GLY A 90 -4.07 8.23 -16.64
N GLU A 91 -5.13 8.90 -16.25
CA GLU A 91 -5.08 10.09 -15.41
C GLU A 91 -5.83 9.86 -14.09
N LEU A 92 -5.24 10.37 -13.02
CA LEU A 92 -5.76 10.36 -11.66
C LEU A 92 -6.10 11.79 -11.26
N GLU A 93 -7.30 11.98 -10.72
CA GLU A 93 -7.68 13.24 -10.07
C GLU A 93 -8.06 12.96 -8.61
N ILE A 94 -7.48 13.73 -7.70
CA ILE A 94 -7.78 13.68 -6.27
C ILE A 94 -8.16 15.08 -5.81
N VAL A 95 -9.35 15.21 -5.23
CA VAL A 95 -9.80 16.42 -4.55
C VAL A 95 -9.52 16.26 -3.07
N ILE A 96 -8.79 17.20 -2.48
CA ILE A 96 -8.50 17.24 -1.04
C ILE A 96 -9.15 18.47 -0.43
N GLU A 97 -10.02 18.23 0.54
CA GLU A 97 -10.68 19.28 1.31
C GLU A 97 -9.78 19.78 2.46
N PRO A 98 -9.98 21.01 2.97
CA PRO A 98 -9.20 21.55 4.10
C PRO A 98 -9.29 20.74 5.40
N ASN A 99 -10.38 19.98 5.54
CA ASN A 99 -10.60 19.06 6.66
C ASN A 99 -9.73 17.78 6.53
N GLY A 100 -9.04 17.58 5.40
CA GLY A 100 -8.23 16.40 5.10
C GLY A 100 -9.00 15.25 4.46
N LEU A 101 -10.29 15.42 4.12
CA LEU A 101 -11.03 14.44 3.33
C LEU A 101 -10.47 14.41 1.90
N ALA A 102 -10.27 13.21 1.37
CA ALA A 102 -9.85 13.01 0.00
C ALA A 102 -10.89 12.19 -0.77
N THR A 103 -11.27 12.66 -1.95
CA THR A 103 -12.04 11.90 -2.94
C THR A 103 -11.27 11.89 -4.24
N GLY A 104 -11.48 10.88 -5.07
CA GLY A 104 -10.84 10.90 -6.37
C GLY A 104 -11.34 9.85 -7.31
N HIS A 105 -10.91 10.02 -8.55
CA HIS A 105 -11.24 9.15 -9.65
C HIS A 105 -9.98 8.84 -10.46
N TRP A 106 -9.96 7.64 -11.02
CA TRP A 106 -8.92 7.22 -11.96
C TRP A 106 -9.58 6.53 -13.13
N GLN A 107 -9.12 6.85 -14.34
CA GLN A 107 -9.56 6.17 -15.54
C GLN A 107 -8.38 5.83 -16.43
N CYS A 108 -8.37 4.61 -16.98
CA CYS A 108 -7.39 4.20 -17.97
C CYS A 108 -7.99 3.30 -19.05
N ALA A 109 -7.36 3.33 -20.22
CA ALA A 109 -7.61 2.36 -21.27
C ALA A 109 -6.27 1.92 -21.85
N TYR A 110 -6.09 0.62 -22.07
CA TYR A 110 -4.89 0.08 -22.68
C TYR A 110 -5.16 -1.24 -23.40
N GLU A 111 -4.25 -1.59 -24.29
CA GLU A 111 -4.29 -2.87 -25.00
C GLU A 111 -3.21 -3.81 -24.48
N TYR A 112 -3.52 -5.10 -24.44
CA TYR A 112 -2.54 -6.13 -24.10
C TYR A 112 -2.89 -7.44 -24.79
N THR A 113 -1.98 -7.96 -25.61
CA THR A 113 -2.17 -9.18 -26.41
C THR A 113 -3.45 -9.11 -27.27
N ASP A 114 -4.37 -10.05 -27.07
CA ASP A 114 -5.64 -10.21 -27.80
C ASP A 114 -6.81 -9.48 -27.10
N SER A 115 -6.56 -8.60 -26.14
CA SER A 115 -7.60 -7.89 -25.39
C SER A 115 -7.33 -6.40 -25.25
N SER A 116 -8.40 -5.60 -25.14
CA SER A 116 -8.36 -4.23 -24.63
C SER A 116 -8.98 -4.18 -23.23
N TYR A 117 -8.51 -3.25 -22.43
CA TYR A 117 -8.90 -3.07 -21.04
C TYR A 117 -9.30 -1.62 -20.82
N THR A 118 -10.46 -1.42 -20.21
CA THR A 118 -10.88 -0.12 -19.68
C THR A 118 -11.04 -0.26 -18.19
N ILE A 119 -10.43 0.62 -17.41
CA ILE A 119 -10.55 0.66 -15.96
C ILE A 119 -11.08 2.03 -15.55
N SER A 120 -12.09 2.05 -14.68
CA SER A 120 -12.60 3.25 -14.02
C SER A 120 -12.71 2.98 -12.53
N ALA A 121 -12.23 3.91 -11.70
CA ALA A 121 -12.19 3.76 -10.27
C ALA A 121 -12.68 5.04 -9.57
N GLN A 122 -13.37 4.84 -8.46
CA GLN A 122 -13.82 5.89 -7.56
C GLN A 122 -13.40 5.50 -6.14
N PHE A 123 -12.78 6.42 -5.43
CA PHE A 123 -12.24 6.17 -4.09
C PHE A 123 -12.44 7.35 -3.16
N LYS A 124 -12.48 7.05 -1.86
CA LYS A 124 -12.60 8.02 -0.78
C LYS A 124 -11.65 7.66 0.35
N GLY A 125 -11.11 8.67 1.01
CA GLY A 125 -10.12 8.51 2.05
C GLY A 125 -9.83 9.81 2.77
N ASN A 126 -8.61 9.92 3.27
CA ASN A 126 -8.19 11.07 4.04
C ASN A 126 -6.67 11.25 4.02
N ILE A 127 -6.28 12.44 4.46
CA ILE A 127 -4.93 12.77 4.85
C ILE A 127 -4.70 12.40 6.31
N ASP A 128 -3.64 11.65 6.56
CA ASP A 128 -3.15 11.32 7.89
C ASP A 128 -1.86 12.10 8.18
N PRO A 129 -1.94 13.15 9.02
CA PRO A 129 -0.77 13.95 9.38
C PRO A 129 0.11 13.26 10.43
N THR A 130 -0.24 12.07 10.93
CA THR A 130 0.54 11.37 11.96
C THR A 130 1.61 10.47 11.36
N LYS A 131 1.41 9.98 10.13
CA LYS A 131 2.43 9.19 9.42
C LYS A 131 3.60 10.09 9.01
N ILE A 132 4.81 9.55 9.12
CA ILE A 132 6.05 10.23 8.74
C ILE A 132 6.62 9.47 7.54
N TYR A 133 6.96 10.19 6.48
CA TYR A 133 7.62 9.60 5.33
C TYR A 133 8.99 9.09 5.74
N GLN A 134 9.29 7.86 5.36
CA GLN A 134 10.58 7.24 5.62
C GLN A 134 10.92 6.30 4.47
N ASN A 135 12.06 6.52 3.83
CA ASN A 135 12.69 5.58 2.90
C ASN A 135 14.08 5.18 3.44
N GLU A 136 14.84 4.39 2.68
CA GLU A 136 16.17 3.90 3.10
C GLU A 136 17.16 5.02 3.45
N ASN A 137 17.01 6.20 2.84
CA ASN A 137 17.99 7.29 2.88
C ASN A 137 17.46 8.56 3.56
N GLU A 138 16.14 8.69 3.71
CA GLU A 138 15.48 9.95 4.06
C GLU A 138 14.29 9.71 4.97
N LYS A 139 14.18 10.55 5.99
CA LYS A 139 12.99 10.69 6.82
C LYS A 139 12.47 12.12 6.68
N ASN A 140 11.26 12.27 6.15
CA ASN A 140 10.65 13.58 5.92
C ASN A 140 9.35 13.72 6.73
N PRO A 141 9.36 14.45 7.86
CA PRO A 141 8.16 14.65 8.67
C PRO A 141 7.20 15.68 8.08
N GLN A 142 7.60 16.44 7.05
CA GLN A 142 6.82 17.54 6.50
C GLN A 142 5.73 17.07 5.53
N LEU A 143 5.91 15.90 4.91
CA LEU A 143 4.94 15.33 3.98
C LEU A 143 3.66 14.89 4.70
N LEU A 144 2.54 15.02 3.98
CA LEU A 144 1.23 14.54 4.40
C LEU A 144 0.94 13.20 3.72
N TYR A 145 0.52 12.20 4.51
CA TYR A 145 0.19 10.88 3.97
C TYR A 145 -1.26 10.85 3.50
N LEU A 146 -1.50 10.45 2.26
CA LEU A 146 -2.81 10.16 1.71
C LEU A 146 -3.06 8.65 1.77
N ILE A 147 -4.25 8.26 2.22
CA ILE A 147 -4.77 6.91 2.08
C ILE A 147 -6.25 6.97 1.69
N ALA A 148 -6.61 6.23 0.66
CA ALA A 148 -7.98 6.10 0.18
C ALA A 148 -8.30 4.68 -0.27
N LYS A 149 -9.58 4.32 -0.16
CA LYS A 149 -10.12 3.02 -0.54
C LYS A 149 -11.37 3.24 -1.39
N GLY A 150 -11.58 2.35 -2.35
CA GLY A 150 -12.68 2.49 -3.29
C GLY A 150 -13.02 1.20 -4.01
N LYS A 151 -13.77 1.36 -5.10
CA LYS A 151 -14.03 0.27 -6.04
C LYS A 151 -13.58 0.71 -7.43
N TYR A 152 -13.02 -0.24 -8.16
CA TYR A 152 -12.76 -0.08 -9.59
C TYR A 152 -13.62 -1.06 -10.37
N GLU A 153 -13.96 -0.68 -11.58
CA GLU A 153 -14.57 -1.51 -12.60
C GLU A 153 -13.57 -1.66 -13.74
N GLN A 154 -13.26 -2.90 -14.11
CA GLN A 154 -12.44 -3.24 -15.26
C GLN A 154 -13.29 -3.99 -16.27
N ILE A 155 -13.31 -3.49 -17.50
CA ILE A 155 -13.93 -4.15 -18.65
C ILE A 155 -12.80 -4.68 -19.53
N ARG A 156 -12.66 -6.00 -19.59
CA ARG A 156 -11.81 -6.67 -20.60
C ARG A 156 -12.63 -6.94 -21.84
N THR A 157 -12.15 -6.54 -23.01
CA THR A 157 -12.78 -6.82 -24.31
C THR A 157 -11.85 -7.67 -25.16
N ASP A 158 -12.32 -8.82 -25.65
CA ASP A 158 -11.57 -9.64 -26.60
C ASP A 158 -11.61 -9.01 -27.99
N LYS A 159 -10.45 -8.84 -28.64
CA LYS A 159 -10.34 -8.09 -29.89
C LYS A 159 -10.92 -8.82 -31.10
N LYS A 160 -11.07 -10.15 -31.04
CA LYS A 160 -11.55 -10.98 -32.15
C LYS A 160 -13.07 -11.15 -32.11
N THR A 161 -13.60 -11.42 -30.93
CA THR A 161 -15.01 -11.73 -30.68
C THR A 161 -15.81 -10.54 -30.18
N PHE A 162 -15.15 -9.47 -29.72
CA PHE A 162 -15.75 -8.31 -29.05
C PHE A 162 -16.53 -8.66 -27.78
N ASN A 163 -16.33 -9.86 -27.23
CA ASN A 163 -16.89 -10.26 -25.95
C ASN A 163 -16.30 -9.41 -24.82
N GLN A 164 -17.13 -9.02 -23.87
CA GLN A 164 -16.75 -8.20 -22.73
C GLN A 164 -16.92 -8.95 -21.41
N TRP A 165 -15.95 -8.81 -20.52
CA TRP A 165 -15.98 -9.34 -19.16
C TRP A 165 -15.78 -8.20 -18.15
N PRO A 166 -16.86 -7.64 -17.61
CA PRO A 166 -16.78 -6.64 -16.55
C PRO A 166 -16.43 -7.33 -15.23
N THR A 167 -15.56 -6.68 -14.45
CA THR A 167 -15.14 -7.09 -13.11
C THR A 167 -15.13 -5.87 -12.21
N LYS A 168 -15.61 -6.01 -10.98
CA LYS A 168 -15.64 -4.90 -10.02
C LYS A 168 -15.00 -5.33 -8.72
N GLN A 169 -13.91 -4.67 -8.33
CA GLN A 169 -13.10 -5.09 -7.17
C GLN A 169 -12.59 -3.87 -6.39
N THR A 170 -11.71 -4.10 -5.41
CA THR A 170 -11.25 -3.06 -4.48
C THR A 170 -10.00 -2.35 -5.00
N ILE A 171 -9.96 -1.04 -4.87
CA ILE A 171 -8.77 -0.22 -5.12
C ILE A 171 -8.31 0.45 -3.82
N TYR A 172 -7.00 0.53 -3.64
CA TYR A 172 -6.37 1.43 -2.68
C TYR A 172 -5.54 2.47 -3.42
N VAL A 173 -5.56 3.69 -2.91
CA VAL A 173 -4.70 4.78 -3.38
C VAL A 173 -3.98 5.33 -2.17
N VAL A 174 -2.66 5.32 -2.22
CA VAL A 174 -1.81 5.90 -1.18
C VAL A 174 -0.82 6.86 -1.82
N GLY A 175 -0.35 7.82 -1.05
CA GLY A 175 0.72 8.69 -1.50
C GLY A 175 1.15 9.71 -0.46
N TRP A 176 2.05 10.57 -0.89
CA TRP A 176 2.67 11.60 -0.06
C TRP A 176 2.54 12.93 -0.77
N LEU A 177 1.98 13.91 -0.08
CA LEU A 177 1.77 15.28 -0.54
C LEU A 177 2.82 16.21 0.06
N ASP A 178 3.44 17.03 -0.78
CA ASP A 178 4.45 18.02 -0.45
C ASP A 178 3.85 19.44 -0.42
N LYS A 179 4.64 20.43 0.03
CA LYS A 179 4.23 21.82 0.32
C LYS A 179 3.85 22.62 -0.92
N ASP A 180 4.34 22.20 -2.09
CA ASP A 180 4.03 22.77 -3.40
C ASP A 180 2.81 22.10 -4.05
N TYR A 181 2.07 21.30 -3.27
CA TYR A 181 0.96 20.48 -3.71
C TYR A 181 1.34 19.45 -4.79
N SER A 182 2.64 19.18 -4.98
CA SER A 182 3.06 17.98 -5.69
C SER A 182 2.82 16.76 -4.80
N ALA A 183 2.45 15.66 -5.42
CA ALA A 183 2.20 14.42 -4.73
C ALA A 183 2.64 13.24 -5.59
N LYS A 184 3.04 12.18 -4.91
CA LYS A 184 3.40 10.91 -5.55
C LYS A 184 2.95 9.74 -4.70
N GLY A 185 2.66 8.62 -5.32
CA GLY A 185 2.19 7.46 -4.60
C GLY A 185 1.93 6.26 -5.48
N LYS A 186 1.11 5.35 -4.96
CA LYS A 186 0.77 4.10 -5.61
C LYS A 186 -0.74 3.83 -5.59
N LEU A 187 -1.23 3.16 -6.63
CA LEU A 187 -2.54 2.52 -6.67
C LEU A 187 -2.37 1.01 -6.63
N PHE A 188 -3.24 0.34 -5.87
CA PHE A 188 -3.26 -1.11 -5.76
C PHE A 188 -4.64 -1.65 -6.13
N LEU A 189 -4.70 -2.50 -7.15
CA LEU A 189 -5.91 -3.22 -7.54
C LEU A 189 -5.92 -4.59 -6.87
N MET A 190 -6.95 -4.86 -6.08
CA MET A 190 -7.08 -6.09 -5.29
C MET A 190 -8.20 -6.96 -5.84
N ALA A 191 -7.97 -8.26 -5.99
CA ALA A 191 -9.05 -9.21 -6.21
C ALA A 191 -9.75 -9.54 -4.90
N ASP A 192 -11.05 -9.78 -4.98
CA ASP A 192 -11.86 -10.15 -3.81
C ASP A 192 -11.50 -11.54 -3.24
N ASN A 193 -10.75 -12.37 -3.99
CA ASN A 193 -10.43 -13.76 -3.61
C ASN A 193 -8.99 -13.95 -3.09
N ASP A 194 -8.17 -12.90 -3.04
CA ASP A 194 -6.81 -12.98 -2.50
C ASP A 194 -6.80 -12.43 -1.08
N GLU A 195 -7.09 -13.30 -0.12
CA GLU A 195 -7.10 -12.93 1.30
C GLU A 195 -5.68 -12.57 1.81
N GLU A 196 -4.60 -13.00 1.16
CA GLU A 196 -3.24 -12.76 1.66
C GLU A 196 -2.14 -12.54 0.58
N SER A 197 -2.47 -12.64 -0.72
CA SER A 197 -1.49 -12.50 -1.78
C SER A 197 -1.48 -11.07 -2.34
N TYR A 198 -0.28 -10.50 -2.45
CA TYR A 198 0.11 -9.28 -3.15
C TYR A 198 -0.96 -8.70 -4.08
N GLY A 199 -1.31 -7.41 -3.93
CA GLY A 199 -2.25 -6.74 -4.82
C GLY A 199 -1.97 -7.06 -6.30
N ASN A 200 -3.02 -7.46 -7.02
CA ASN A 200 -2.91 -8.00 -8.38
C ASN A 200 -2.15 -7.11 -9.36
N ALA A 201 -2.25 -5.80 -9.14
CA ALA A 201 -1.54 -4.81 -9.93
C ALA A 201 -1.24 -3.57 -9.11
N GLU A 202 0.00 -3.11 -9.24
CA GLU A 202 0.51 -1.88 -8.67
C GLU A 202 0.80 -0.87 -9.79
N TYR A 203 0.43 0.38 -9.54
CA TYR A 203 0.63 1.50 -10.45
C TYR A 203 1.22 2.66 -9.67
N ASP A 204 2.22 3.32 -10.24
CA ASP A 204 2.77 4.56 -9.70
C ASP A 204 1.94 5.74 -10.19
N TRP A 205 1.79 6.76 -9.36
CA TRP A 205 1.18 8.02 -9.79
C TRP A 205 1.97 9.20 -9.26
N GLN A 206 1.98 10.27 -10.04
CA GLN A 206 2.64 11.51 -9.67
C GLN A 206 1.88 12.71 -10.24
N THR A 207 1.74 13.75 -9.45
CA THR A 207 1.19 15.05 -9.88
C THR A 207 2.33 16.02 -10.17
N THR A 208 2.09 16.96 -11.06
CA THR A 208 2.98 18.12 -11.24
C THR A 208 2.65 19.18 -10.18
N PRO A 209 3.65 19.93 -9.68
CA PRO A 209 3.40 21.06 -8.78
C PRO A 209 2.36 22.02 -9.39
N ASN A 210 1.40 22.46 -8.60
CA ASN A 210 0.42 23.43 -9.08
C ASN A 210 1.06 24.83 -9.07
N THR A 211 1.57 25.27 -10.21
CA THR A 211 2.23 26.58 -10.35
C THR A 211 1.27 27.77 -10.34
N GLU A 212 -0.06 27.56 -10.30
CA GLU A 212 -1.05 28.63 -10.46
C GLU A 212 -1.40 29.39 -9.16
N ASN A 213 -0.88 28.97 -7.99
CA ASN A 213 -1.28 29.52 -6.68
C ASN A 213 -0.14 30.19 -5.87
N ASN A 214 0.96 30.61 -6.50
CA ASN A 214 2.04 31.37 -5.84
C ASN A 214 1.98 32.88 -6.13
#